data_AF-A0A1N6JMR0-F1
#
_entry.id   AF-A0A1N6JMR0-F1
#
_cell.length_a   1.000
_cell.length_b   1.000
_cell.length_c   1.000
_cell.angle_alpha   90.00
_cell.angle_beta   90.00
_cell.angle_gamma   90.00
#
_symmetry.space_group_name_H-M   'P 1'
#
loop_
_entity.id
_entity.type
_entity.pdbx_description
1 polymer ?
#
loop_
_entity_poly.entity_id
_entity_poly.type
_entity_poly.pdbx_seq_one_letter_code
_entity_poly.pdbx_strand_id
1 'polypeptide(L)'
;MRGLIFGLLACIYLPLQAQQLKPGFDPKEYHDLLSLPERGDSSMDKHPDNYQLLYTSPEVGFYNRWFLWKRNDGVIVINIRGTIGKTESWLANFYAAMIPATGSLQLTDSTRFDYKLAKDSAAPYVHVGWTVSLGFLAPDIVAHIKEQYNAGAREFMIMGHSQGGAIAFLTRSYLEYLPGMPKDIKYKTYCSAAPKPGNLYYAYDFDFITRDGWGFRVVNGADWVPETPLSLQRVTDFNPVNPFIDIPGTLKKQKFFVRLYGKMVYNKLTRATNRSVRRYRKYLGNFVYKISRKQLPQLQQPAYVYSNNYMTAGSPVVLMPDEAYHKKYPFDGKNVFINHLPEQYLFILKRQYAL
;
A
#
# COMPACT_ATOMS: atom_id res chain seq x y z
N MET A 1 -61.60 0.50 -13.81
CA MET A 1 -60.29 1.18 -13.67
C MET A 1 -59.79 1.26 -12.21
N ARG A 2 -60.07 0.28 -11.34
CA ARG A 2 -59.51 0.21 -9.97
C ARG A 2 -58.55 -0.96 -9.76
N GLY A 3 -58.61 -2.00 -10.62
CA GLY A 3 -57.71 -3.15 -10.57
C GLY A 3 -56.34 -2.95 -11.25
N LEU A 4 -56.18 -1.91 -12.07
CA LEU A 4 -54.91 -1.62 -12.77
C LEU A 4 -53.89 -0.85 -11.90
N ILE A 5 -54.34 -0.24 -10.80
CA ILE A 5 -53.47 0.56 -9.92
C ILE A 5 -52.74 -0.33 -8.91
N PHE A 6 -53.30 -1.50 -8.54
CA PHE A 6 -52.65 -2.45 -7.63
C PHE A 6 -51.55 -3.29 -8.31
N GLY A 7 -51.60 -3.47 -9.64
CA GLY A 7 -50.53 -4.15 -10.38
C GLY A 7 -49.25 -3.33 -10.52
N LEU A 8 -49.36 -2.00 -10.52
CA LEU A 8 -48.22 -1.07 -10.67
C LEU A 8 -47.42 -0.85 -9.38
N LEU A 9 -48.03 -1.09 -8.21
CA LEU A 9 -47.34 -0.98 -6.91
C LEU A 9 -46.56 -2.25 -6.52
N ALA A 10 -46.83 -3.39 -7.16
CA ALA A 10 -46.12 -4.64 -6.90
C ALA A 10 -44.77 -4.77 -7.64
N CYS A 11 -44.48 -3.89 -8.62
CA CYS A 11 -43.27 -3.96 -9.45
C CYS A 11 -42.07 -3.15 -8.93
N ILE A 12 -42.14 -2.54 -7.73
CA ILE A 12 -41.05 -1.70 -7.20
C ILE A 12 -40.26 -2.38 -6.06
N TYR A 13 -40.62 -3.61 -5.65
CA TYR A 13 -39.83 -4.40 -4.72
C TYR A 13 -38.71 -5.18 -5.43
N LEU A 14 -37.95 -4.52 -6.30
CA LEU A 14 -36.59 -4.99 -6.57
C LEU A 14 -35.82 -4.73 -5.27
N PRO A 15 -35.18 -5.73 -4.64
CA PRO A 15 -34.25 -5.45 -3.57
C PRO A 15 -33.13 -4.63 -4.19
N LEU A 16 -33.19 -3.31 -4.02
CA LEU A 16 -32.01 -2.46 -4.08
C LEU A 16 -31.04 -3.15 -3.14
N GLN A 17 -29.99 -3.78 -3.69
CA GLN A 17 -28.89 -4.24 -2.88
C GLN A 17 -28.36 -2.99 -2.18
N ALA A 18 -28.75 -2.84 -0.91
CA ALA A 18 -28.26 -1.77 -0.09
C ALA A 18 -26.74 -1.89 -0.09
N GLN A 19 -26.08 -0.76 -0.30
CA GLN A 19 -24.63 -0.70 -0.21
C GLN A 19 -24.20 -1.14 1.19
N GLN A 20 -23.41 -2.20 1.28
CA GLN A 20 -22.96 -2.79 2.55
C GLN A 20 -21.77 -2.02 3.12
N LEU A 21 -20.83 -1.60 2.27
CA LEU A 21 -19.66 -0.82 2.68
C LEU A 21 -20.03 0.65 2.87
N LYS A 22 -19.71 1.16 4.05
CA LYS A 22 -19.87 2.59 4.36
C LYS A 22 -18.52 3.32 4.27
N PRO A 23 -18.51 4.59 3.83
CA PRO A 23 -17.33 5.42 3.94
C PRO A 23 -16.96 5.63 5.41
N GLY A 24 -15.68 5.89 5.66
CA GLY A 24 -15.13 6.09 7.01
C GLY A 24 -14.54 4.80 7.59
N PHE A 25 -13.66 4.98 8.57
CA PHE A 25 -13.00 3.85 9.22
C PHE A 25 -14.03 3.08 10.07
N ASP A 26 -14.17 1.79 9.81
CA ASP A 26 -15.00 0.91 10.62
C ASP A 26 -14.10 0.00 11.47
N PRO A 27 -14.08 0.17 12.81
CA PRO A 27 -13.19 -0.58 13.67
C PRO A 27 -13.55 -2.08 13.72
N LYS A 28 -14.82 -2.45 13.55
CA LYS A 28 -15.23 -3.86 13.49
C LYS A 28 -14.81 -4.49 12.18
N GLU A 29 -15.00 -3.78 11.07
CA GLU A 29 -14.50 -4.22 9.76
C GLU A 29 -13.00 -4.45 9.77
N TYR A 30 -12.23 -3.50 10.32
CA TYR A 30 -10.78 -3.63 10.46
C TYR A 30 -10.38 -4.78 11.41
N HIS A 31 -11.08 -4.94 12.53
CA HIS A 31 -10.86 -6.06 13.46
C HIS A 31 -11.02 -7.41 12.75
N ASP A 32 -12.13 -7.58 12.03
CA ASP A 32 -12.45 -8.84 11.36
C ASP A 32 -11.46 -9.13 10.23
N LEU A 33 -11.14 -8.12 9.41
CA LEU A 33 -10.14 -8.23 8.34
C LEU A 33 -8.75 -8.61 8.86
N LEU A 34 -8.30 -8.00 9.96
CA LEU A 34 -6.99 -8.29 10.54
C LEU A 34 -6.96 -9.64 11.27
N SER A 35 -8.13 -10.21 11.58
CA SER A 35 -8.28 -11.55 12.15
C SER A 35 -8.36 -12.65 11.08
N LEU A 36 -8.40 -12.31 9.78
CA LEU A 36 -8.42 -13.29 8.70
C LEU A 36 -7.07 -14.02 8.59
N PRO A 37 -7.05 -15.36 8.51
CA PRO A 37 -5.83 -16.14 8.39
C PRO A 37 -5.00 -15.78 7.16
N GLU A 38 -3.68 -15.69 7.36
CA GLU A 38 -2.70 -15.42 6.31
C GLU A 38 -1.99 -16.70 5.80
N ARG A 39 -2.41 -17.89 6.25
CA ARG A 39 -1.83 -19.19 5.88
C ARG A 39 -2.68 -20.01 4.92
N GLY A 40 -3.96 -19.67 4.76
CA GLY A 40 -4.87 -20.34 3.81
C GLY A 40 -5.55 -21.59 4.35
N ASP A 41 -5.41 -21.91 5.63
CA ASP A 41 -6.07 -23.06 6.26
C ASP A 41 -7.26 -22.59 7.10
N SER A 42 -8.45 -22.62 6.51
CA SER A 42 -9.71 -22.31 7.21
C SER A 42 -10.12 -23.39 8.21
N SER A 43 -9.56 -24.61 8.11
CA SER A 43 -9.90 -25.72 8.98
C SER A 43 -9.13 -25.72 10.31
N MET A 44 -7.97 -25.05 10.35
CA MET A 44 -7.11 -24.98 11.53
C MET A 44 -7.01 -23.59 12.19
N ASP A 45 -7.30 -22.51 11.45
CA ASP A 45 -7.23 -21.15 11.98
C ASP A 45 -8.64 -20.59 12.29
N LYS A 46 -8.84 -20.11 13.52
CA LYS A 46 -10.06 -19.37 13.88
C LYS A 46 -10.15 -18.10 13.03
N HIS A 47 -11.22 -17.98 12.26
CA HIS A 47 -11.58 -16.76 11.53
C HIS A 47 -12.98 -16.30 11.94
N PRO A 48 -13.37 -15.04 11.68
CA PRO A 48 -14.73 -14.59 12.00
C PRO A 48 -15.78 -15.40 11.22
N ASP A 49 -16.88 -15.79 11.89
CA ASP A 49 -17.91 -16.71 11.38
C ASP A 49 -18.64 -16.19 10.13
N ASN A 50 -18.59 -14.88 9.90
CA ASN A 50 -19.24 -14.21 8.78
C ASN A 50 -18.38 -14.14 7.51
N TYR A 51 -17.24 -14.84 7.45
CA TYR A 51 -16.35 -14.88 6.30
C TYR A 51 -16.10 -16.30 5.83
N GLN A 52 -16.20 -16.51 4.51
CA GLN A 52 -15.91 -17.76 3.83
C GLN A 52 -14.68 -17.58 2.93
N LEU A 53 -13.68 -18.45 3.07
CA LEU A 53 -12.54 -18.50 2.15
C LEU A 53 -13.01 -19.07 0.80
N LEU A 54 -12.84 -18.31 -0.28
CA LEU A 54 -13.17 -18.73 -1.64
C LEU A 54 -11.94 -19.22 -2.41
N TYR A 55 -10.78 -18.59 -2.20
CA TYR A 55 -9.57 -18.90 -2.96
C TYR A 55 -8.29 -18.58 -2.17
N THR A 56 -7.26 -19.40 -2.40
CA THR A 56 -5.88 -19.19 -1.93
C THR A 56 -4.94 -19.20 -3.12
N SER A 57 -4.18 -18.13 -3.32
CA SER A 57 -3.24 -18.06 -4.44
C SER A 57 -2.02 -18.97 -4.26
N PRO A 58 -1.35 -19.39 -5.35
CA PRO A 58 0.01 -19.93 -5.24
C PRO A 58 0.97 -18.89 -4.63
N GLU A 59 2.12 -19.35 -4.11
CA GLU A 59 3.21 -18.45 -3.74
C GLU A 59 3.97 -18.01 -5.01
N VAL A 60 4.16 -16.71 -5.21
CA VAL A 60 4.78 -16.15 -6.41
C VAL A 60 5.80 -15.06 -6.08
N GLY A 61 6.81 -14.90 -6.95
CA GLY A 61 7.86 -13.89 -6.75
C GLY A 61 8.60 -14.08 -5.41
N PHE A 62 8.61 -13.05 -4.57
CA PHE A 62 9.19 -13.06 -3.23
C PHE A 62 8.31 -13.81 -2.19
N TYR A 63 7.83 -15.00 -2.56
CA TYR A 63 6.83 -15.75 -1.76
C TYR A 63 5.61 -14.91 -1.40
N ASN A 64 5.15 -14.06 -2.32
CA ASN A 64 3.90 -13.34 -2.13
C ASN A 64 2.71 -14.28 -2.32
N ARG A 65 1.63 -14.04 -1.59
CA ARG A 65 0.38 -14.79 -1.68
C ARG A 65 -0.78 -13.87 -1.32
N TRP A 66 -1.97 -14.17 -1.83
CA TRP A 66 -3.19 -13.49 -1.45
C TRP A 66 -4.35 -14.50 -1.31
N PHE A 67 -5.42 -14.04 -0.69
CA PHE A 67 -6.61 -14.82 -0.38
C PHE A 67 -7.87 -14.06 -0.78
N LEU A 68 -8.83 -14.78 -1.35
CA LEU A 68 -10.16 -14.26 -1.64
C LEU A 68 -11.12 -14.75 -0.58
N TRP A 69 -11.72 -13.83 0.16
CA TRP A 69 -12.79 -14.14 1.12
C TRP A 69 -14.09 -13.51 0.66
N LYS A 70 -15.21 -14.08 1.10
CA LYS A 70 -16.54 -13.52 0.95
C LYS A 70 -17.18 -13.35 2.32
N ARG A 71 -17.61 -12.13 2.61
CA ARG A 71 -18.42 -11.83 3.78
C ARG A 71 -19.87 -12.24 3.52
N ASN A 72 -20.62 -12.64 4.53
CA ASN A 72 -21.99 -13.17 4.38
C ASN A 72 -22.97 -12.21 3.68
N ASP A 73 -22.71 -10.90 3.72
CA ASP A 73 -23.49 -9.87 3.03
C ASP A 73 -23.10 -9.68 1.55
N GLY A 74 -22.16 -10.49 1.04
CA GLY A 74 -21.74 -10.49 -0.36
C GLY A 74 -20.50 -9.63 -0.65
N VAL A 75 -19.95 -8.92 0.33
CA VAL A 75 -18.71 -8.15 0.15
C VAL A 75 -17.52 -9.11 -0.05
N ILE A 76 -16.72 -8.84 -1.06
CA ILE A 76 -15.53 -9.63 -1.38
C ILE A 76 -14.30 -9.01 -0.72
N VAL A 77 -13.38 -9.82 -0.21
CA VAL A 77 -12.13 -9.36 0.39
C VAL A 77 -10.94 -9.93 -0.36
N ILE A 78 -10.04 -9.04 -0.75
CA ILE A 78 -8.72 -9.33 -1.28
C ILE A 78 -7.75 -9.13 -0.12
N ASN A 79 -7.35 -10.23 0.53
CA ASN A 79 -6.40 -10.19 1.65
C ASN A 79 -5.00 -10.57 1.16
N ILE A 80 -4.05 -9.64 1.24
CA ILE A 80 -2.69 -9.79 0.74
C ILE A 80 -1.76 -10.09 1.91
N ARG A 81 -1.04 -11.22 1.83
CA ARG A 81 -0.18 -11.71 2.90
C ARG A 81 1.02 -10.80 3.15
N GLY A 82 1.40 -10.66 4.42
CA GLY A 82 2.65 -10.05 4.84
C GLY A 82 3.90 -10.89 4.55
N THR A 83 5.02 -10.45 5.10
CA THR A 83 6.30 -11.16 4.98
C THR A 83 6.28 -12.46 5.78
N ILE A 84 6.90 -13.52 5.26
CA ILE A 84 7.08 -14.78 5.98
C ILE A 84 8.53 -14.94 6.46
N GLY A 85 8.79 -15.92 7.33
CA GLY A 85 10.12 -16.23 7.89
C GLY A 85 11.16 -16.77 6.90
N LYS A 86 11.07 -16.40 5.62
CA LYS A 86 12.05 -16.73 4.56
C LYS A 86 12.78 -15.46 4.15
N THR A 87 14.10 -15.51 4.08
CA THR A 87 14.96 -14.37 3.70
C THR A 87 14.53 -13.73 2.37
N GLU A 88 14.11 -14.55 1.42
CA GLU A 88 13.65 -14.14 0.10
C GLU A 88 12.39 -13.27 0.16
N SER A 89 11.48 -13.57 1.10
CA SER A 89 10.27 -12.78 1.31
C SER A 89 10.62 -11.37 1.77
N TRP A 90 11.61 -11.25 2.65
CA TRP A 90 12.13 -9.96 3.14
C TRP A 90 12.80 -9.12 2.06
N LEU A 91 13.33 -9.72 0.98
CA LEU A 91 13.99 -8.97 -0.09
C LEU A 91 13.04 -7.95 -0.74
N ALA A 92 11.74 -8.23 -0.80
CA ALA A 92 10.75 -7.28 -1.32
C ALA A 92 10.77 -5.96 -0.52
N ASN A 93 10.93 -6.01 0.80
CA ASN A 93 10.97 -4.84 1.67
C ASN A 93 12.27 -4.05 1.54
N PHE A 94 13.40 -4.74 1.33
CA PHE A 94 14.71 -4.08 1.19
C PHE A 94 14.98 -3.57 -0.22
N TYR A 95 14.26 -4.07 -1.23
CA TYR A 95 14.40 -3.63 -2.61
C TYR A 95 13.70 -2.28 -2.80
N ALA A 96 14.26 -1.24 -2.16
CA ALA A 96 13.65 0.06 -1.89
C ALA A 96 14.26 1.19 -2.73
N ALA A 97 14.76 0.87 -3.93
CA ALA A 97 14.92 1.91 -4.93
C ALA A 97 13.54 2.34 -5.46
N MET A 98 13.41 3.61 -5.84
CA MET A 98 12.18 4.10 -6.43
C MET A 98 12.19 3.89 -7.95
N ILE A 99 11.02 3.61 -8.51
CA ILE A 99 10.74 3.58 -9.95
C ILE A 99 9.55 4.51 -10.26
N PRO A 100 9.35 4.94 -11.52
CA PRO A 100 8.14 5.66 -11.91
C PRO A 100 6.87 4.89 -11.53
N ALA A 101 5.79 5.59 -11.16
CA ALA A 101 4.49 4.94 -10.86
C ALA A 101 3.76 4.46 -12.13
N THR A 102 4.25 4.81 -13.31
CA THR A 102 3.77 4.28 -14.59
C THR A 102 4.96 3.70 -15.36
N GLY A 103 4.83 2.47 -15.85
CA GLY A 103 5.91 1.83 -16.60
C GLY A 103 5.66 0.35 -16.82
N SER A 104 6.74 -0.39 -17.00
CA SER A 104 6.68 -1.85 -17.15
C SER A 104 7.84 -2.55 -16.46
N LEU A 105 7.60 -3.73 -15.91
CA LEU A 105 8.61 -4.63 -15.36
C LEU A 105 8.65 -5.93 -16.16
N GLN A 106 9.85 -6.39 -16.53
CA GLN A 106 10.03 -7.74 -17.06
C GLN A 106 10.27 -8.69 -15.87
N LEU A 107 9.25 -9.47 -15.50
CA LEU A 107 9.25 -10.31 -14.31
C LEU A 107 9.88 -11.68 -14.56
N THR A 108 9.58 -12.25 -15.73
CA THR A 108 10.13 -13.51 -16.23
C THR A 108 10.47 -13.35 -17.72
N ASP A 109 10.99 -14.37 -18.40
CA ASP A 109 11.26 -14.27 -19.84
C ASP A 109 9.98 -14.12 -20.68
N SER A 110 8.85 -14.62 -20.17
CA SER A 110 7.54 -14.58 -20.83
C SER A 110 6.56 -13.56 -20.25
N THR A 111 6.84 -13.02 -19.06
CA THR A 111 5.89 -12.17 -18.32
C THR A 111 6.41 -10.74 -18.20
N ARG A 112 5.72 -9.84 -18.91
CA ARG A 112 5.87 -8.39 -18.78
C ARG A 112 4.66 -7.82 -18.03
N PHE A 113 4.91 -7.07 -16.97
CA PHE A 113 3.88 -6.40 -16.19
C PHE A 113 3.87 -4.91 -16.51
N ASP A 114 2.85 -4.48 -17.26
CA ASP A 114 2.55 -3.07 -17.48
C ASP A 114 1.71 -2.53 -16.33
N TYR A 115 2.07 -1.36 -15.80
CA TYR A 115 1.39 -0.78 -14.65
C TYR A 115 1.24 0.73 -14.77
N LYS A 116 0.13 1.20 -14.21
CA LYS A 116 -0.13 2.60 -13.89
C LYS A 116 -0.69 2.65 -12.46
N LEU A 117 0.00 3.36 -11.58
CA LEU A 117 -0.29 3.43 -10.14
C LEU A 117 -0.57 4.85 -9.67
N ALA A 118 -0.51 5.83 -10.58
CA ALA A 118 -0.93 7.20 -10.35
C ALA A 118 -1.45 7.82 -11.65
N LYS A 119 -2.30 8.84 -11.57
CA LYS A 119 -2.85 9.52 -12.75
C LYS A 119 -1.76 10.17 -13.60
N ASP A 120 -0.84 10.90 -12.96
CA ASP A 120 0.34 11.52 -13.55
C ASP A 120 1.45 10.47 -13.76
N SER A 121 2.13 10.52 -14.90
CA SER A 121 3.19 9.59 -15.27
C SER A 121 4.61 10.07 -14.93
N ALA A 122 4.84 11.36 -14.67
CA ALA A 122 6.19 11.93 -14.58
C ALA A 122 6.70 12.12 -13.14
N ALA A 123 5.84 12.62 -12.25
CA ALA A 123 6.22 12.98 -10.88
C ALA A 123 6.05 11.85 -9.84
N PRO A 124 5.03 10.98 -9.92
CA PRO A 124 4.82 9.92 -8.94
C PRO A 124 5.83 8.77 -9.06
N TYR A 125 6.40 8.36 -7.93
CA TYR A 125 7.37 7.27 -7.82
C TYR A 125 6.92 6.27 -6.74
N VAL A 126 7.19 4.98 -6.97
CA VAL A 126 6.79 3.87 -6.08
C VAL A 126 7.98 2.98 -5.72
N HIS A 127 7.82 2.18 -4.67
CA HIS A 127 8.79 1.20 -4.23
C HIS A 127 8.93 0.01 -5.20
N VAL A 128 10.15 -0.28 -5.68
CA VAL A 128 10.34 -1.34 -6.69
C VAL A 128 10.00 -2.74 -6.18
N GLY A 129 10.42 -3.12 -4.97
CA GLY A 129 10.18 -4.48 -4.45
C GLY A 129 8.70 -4.86 -4.31
N TRP A 130 7.88 -3.96 -3.77
CA TRP A 130 6.42 -4.18 -3.71
C TRP A 130 5.75 -4.04 -5.08
N THR A 131 6.29 -3.24 -6.01
CA THR A 131 5.76 -3.18 -7.38
C THR A 131 6.04 -4.48 -8.15
N VAL A 132 7.22 -5.08 -7.97
CA VAL A 132 7.53 -6.44 -8.47
C VAL A 132 6.56 -7.45 -7.87
N SER A 133 6.31 -7.36 -6.57
CA SER A 133 5.38 -8.25 -5.86
C SER A 133 3.95 -8.12 -6.39
N LEU A 134 3.47 -6.89 -6.57
CA LEU A 134 2.19 -6.62 -7.23
C LEU A 134 2.16 -7.23 -8.63
N GLY A 135 3.20 -7.08 -9.44
CA GLY A 135 3.20 -7.58 -10.80
C GLY A 135 3.03 -9.11 -10.92
N PHE A 136 3.49 -9.87 -9.92
CA PHE A 136 3.22 -11.32 -9.86
C PHE A 136 1.81 -11.65 -9.39
N LEU A 137 1.19 -10.81 -8.54
CA LEU A 137 -0.13 -11.06 -7.97
C LEU A 137 -1.27 -10.51 -8.85
N ALA A 138 -1.04 -9.40 -9.52
CA ALA A 138 -2.05 -8.57 -10.17
C ALA A 138 -2.87 -9.31 -11.24
N PRO A 139 -2.29 -10.11 -12.15
CA PRO A 139 -3.07 -10.83 -13.15
C PRO A 139 -4.13 -11.76 -12.51
N ASP A 140 -3.73 -12.48 -11.46
CA ASP A 140 -4.58 -13.42 -10.75
C ASP A 140 -5.66 -12.71 -9.90
N ILE A 141 -5.30 -11.64 -9.19
CA ILE A 141 -6.25 -10.78 -8.47
C ILE A 141 -7.32 -10.22 -9.42
N VAL A 142 -6.90 -9.68 -10.57
CA VAL A 142 -7.82 -9.08 -11.55
C VAL A 142 -8.78 -10.12 -12.12
N ALA A 143 -8.30 -11.33 -12.41
CA ALA A 143 -9.14 -12.41 -12.91
C ALA A 143 -10.28 -12.74 -11.91
N HIS A 144 -9.94 -12.90 -10.63
CA HIS A 144 -10.91 -13.21 -9.58
C HIS A 144 -11.85 -12.03 -9.27
N ILE A 145 -11.39 -10.77 -9.33
CA ILE A 145 -12.29 -9.62 -9.20
C ILE A 145 -13.34 -9.65 -10.31
N LYS A 146 -12.91 -9.88 -11.56
CA LYS A 146 -13.83 -9.94 -12.71
C LYS A 146 -14.80 -11.12 -12.59
N GLU A 147 -14.34 -12.28 -12.14
CA GLU A 147 -15.19 -13.43 -11.86
C GLU A 147 -16.27 -13.10 -10.81
N GLN A 148 -15.87 -12.57 -9.65
CA GLN A 148 -16.82 -12.21 -8.59
C GLN A 148 -17.77 -11.09 -9.03
N TYR A 149 -17.28 -10.12 -9.79
CA TYR A 149 -18.10 -9.06 -10.36
C TYR A 149 -19.18 -9.62 -11.32
N ASN A 150 -18.81 -10.56 -12.18
CA ASN A 150 -19.74 -11.26 -13.06
C ASN A 150 -20.76 -12.10 -12.29
N ALA A 151 -20.38 -12.61 -11.11
CA ALA A 151 -21.27 -13.29 -10.17
C ALA A 151 -22.15 -12.34 -9.33
N GLY A 152 -22.07 -11.03 -9.57
CA GLY A 152 -22.94 -10.01 -8.95
C GLY A 152 -22.28 -9.20 -7.83
N ALA A 153 -21.03 -9.46 -7.46
CA ALA A 153 -20.34 -8.64 -6.46
C ALA A 153 -20.11 -7.20 -6.99
N ARG A 154 -20.31 -6.21 -6.12
CA ARG A 154 -20.07 -4.78 -6.44
C ARG A 154 -19.20 -4.07 -5.41
N GLU A 155 -18.94 -4.71 -4.27
CA GLU A 155 -18.24 -4.12 -3.14
C GLU A 155 -17.08 -5.01 -2.75
N PHE A 156 -15.89 -4.42 -2.73
CA PHE A 156 -14.63 -5.11 -2.52
C PHE A 156 -13.82 -4.41 -1.44
N MET A 157 -13.31 -5.17 -0.49
CA MET A 157 -12.31 -4.72 0.46
C MET A 157 -10.92 -5.19 0.01
N ILE A 158 -9.93 -4.32 0.12
CA ILE A 158 -8.53 -4.64 -0.11
C ILE A 158 -7.81 -4.48 1.22
N MET A 159 -7.19 -5.54 1.70
CA MET A 159 -6.50 -5.55 2.98
C MET A 159 -5.13 -6.16 2.82
N GLY A 160 -4.19 -5.67 3.61
CA GLY A 160 -2.99 -6.40 3.94
C GLY A 160 -2.32 -5.81 5.16
N HIS A 161 -1.49 -6.61 5.81
CA HIS A 161 -0.71 -6.21 6.97
C HIS A 161 0.80 -6.22 6.64
N SER A 162 1.55 -5.25 7.16
CA SER A 162 3.01 -5.13 6.91
C SER A 162 3.32 -4.97 5.41
N GLN A 163 4.18 -5.83 4.84
CA GLN A 163 4.42 -5.93 3.39
C GLN A 163 3.11 -6.07 2.60
N GLY A 164 2.14 -6.85 3.09
CA GLY A 164 0.83 -7.00 2.45
C GLY A 164 0.07 -5.68 2.39
N GLY A 165 0.20 -4.85 3.42
CA GLY A 165 -0.37 -3.50 3.46
C GLY A 165 0.31 -2.55 2.48
N ALA A 166 1.63 -2.68 2.30
CA ALA A 166 2.37 -1.93 1.28
C ALA A 166 1.92 -2.29 -0.14
N ILE A 167 1.68 -3.58 -0.39
CA ILE A 167 1.15 -4.07 -1.67
C ILE A 167 -0.31 -3.66 -1.83
N ALA A 168 -1.12 -3.63 -0.77
CA ALA A 168 -2.51 -3.18 -0.80
C ALA A 168 -2.66 -1.74 -1.32
N PHE A 169 -1.76 -0.82 -0.94
CA PHE A 169 -1.68 0.52 -1.54
C PHE A 169 -1.57 0.43 -3.06
N LEU A 170 -0.58 -0.32 -3.55
CA LEU A 170 -0.29 -0.43 -4.98
C LEU A 170 -1.41 -1.17 -5.72
N THR A 171 -2.02 -2.21 -5.13
CA THR A 171 -3.17 -2.94 -5.70
C THR A 171 -4.35 -2.01 -5.91
N ARG A 172 -4.72 -1.20 -4.90
CA ARG A 172 -5.84 -0.26 -5.04
C ARG A 172 -5.58 0.77 -6.13
N SER A 173 -4.37 1.34 -6.20
CA SER A 173 -3.95 2.24 -7.28
C SER A 173 -3.98 1.57 -8.65
N TYR A 174 -3.49 0.33 -8.75
CA TYR A 174 -3.45 -0.42 -10.00
C TYR A 174 -4.86 -0.64 -10.55
N LEU A 175 -5.80 -1.07 -9.69
CA LEU A 175 -7.20 -1.31 -10.08
C LEU A 175 -7.91 -0.04 -10.53
N GLU A 176 -7.57 1.13 -9.97
CA GLU A 176 -8.12 2.42 -10.40
C GLU A 176 -7.78 2.74 -11.86
N TYR A 177 -6.53 2.49 -12.24
CA TYR A 177 -5.99 2.91 -13.53
C TYR A 177 -5.91 1.80 -14.57
N LEU A 178 -6.24 0.55 -14.18
CA LEU A 178 -6.25 -0.60 -15.08
C LEU A 178 -7.41 -0.51 -16.07
N PRO A 179 -7.15 -0.48 -17.39
CA PRO A 179 -8.21 -0.49 -18.39
C PRO A 179 -9.07 -1.75 -18.32
N GLY A 180 -10.38 -1.59 -18.52
CA GLY A 180 -11.33 -2.71 -18.54
C GLY A 180 -11.74 -3.22 -17.17
N MET A 181 -11.41 -2.52 -16.08
CA MET A 181 -12.05 -2.73 -14.79
C MET A 181 -13.47 -2.14 -14.78
N PRO A 182 -14.47 -2.82 -14.18
CA PRO A 182 -15.80 -2.26 -13.99
C PRO A 182 -15.76 -1.00 -13.12
N LYS A 183 -16.45 0.06 -13.57
CA LYS A 183 -16.40 1.39 -12.94
C LYS A 183 -17.35 1.56 -11.75
N ASP A 184 -18.32 0.67 -11.62
CA ASP A 184 -19.32 0.65 -10.55
C ASP A 184 -18.87 -0.17 -9.33
N ILE A 185 -17.66 -0.75 -9.36
CA ILE A 185 -17.08 -1.38 -8.18
C ILE A 185 -16.74 -0.32 -7.13
N LYS A 186 -17.14 -0.57 -5.88
CA LYS A 186 -16.73 0.20 -4.71
C LYS A 186 -15.61 -0.53 -3.98
N TYR A 187 -14.44 0.10 -3.91
CA TYR A 187 -13.29 -0.40 -3.17
C TYR A 187 -13.13 0.32 -1.84
N LYS A 188 -12.96 -0.45 -0.76
CA LYS A 188 -12.52 0.07 0.55
C LYS A 188 -11.20 -0.58 0.95
N THR A 189 -10.19 0.23 1.25
CA THR A 189 -8.81 -0.26 1.38
C THR A 189 -8.27 -0.03 2.78
N TYR A 190 -7.73 -1.09 3.39
CA TYR A 190 -7.06 -1.05 4.68
C TYR A 190 -5.60 -1.46 4.52
N CYS A 191 -4.70 -0.48 4.60
CA CYS A 191 -3.26 -0.70 4.59
C CYS A 191 -2.76 -0.73 6.03
N SER A 192 -2.76 -1.93 6.63
CA SER A 192 -2.40 -2.13 8.03
C SER A 192 -0.90 -2.24 8.23
N ALA A 193 -0.36 -1.55 9.23
CA ALA A 193 1.07 -1.58 9.57
C ALA A 193 1.99 -1.38 8.36
N ALA A 194 1.49 -0.63 7.37
CA ALA A 194 2.08 -0.58 6.06
C ALA A 194 3.23 0.45 6.03
N PRO A 195 4.43 0.07 5.55
CA PRO A 195 5.49 1.03 5.26
C PRO A 195 5.11 1.96 4.10
N LYS A 196 5.90 3.03 3.91
CA LYS A 196 5.65 4.12 2.96
C LYS A 196 5.75 3.65 1.51
N PRO A 197 4.65 3.64 0.72
CA PRO A 197 4.58 2.97 -0.57
C PRO A 197 5.29 3.70 -1.72
N GLY A 198 5.42 5.02 -1.64
CA GLY A 198 5.90 5.84 -2.75
C GLY A 198 6.27 7.25 -2.32
N ASN A 199 6.46 8.16 -3.27
CA ASN A 199 6.78 9.55 -2.98
C ASN A 199 5.54 10.40 -2.68
N LEU A 200 5.74 11.70 -2.42
CA LEU A 200 4.67 12.65 -2.15
C LEU A 200 3.60 12.67 -3.24
N TYR A 201 3.99 12.64 -4.52
CA TYR A 201 3.04 12.69 -5.63
C TYR A 201 2.22 11.41 -5.76
N TYR A 202 2.82 10.24 -5.46
CA TYR A 202 2.06 9.00 -5.33
C TYR A 202 1.08 9.05 -4.15
N ALA A 203 1.53 9.56 -3.00
CA ALA A 203 0.67 9.70 -1.81
C ALA A 203 -0.55 10.58 -2.08
N TYR A 204 -0.36 11.74 -2.72
CA TYR A 204 -1.48 12.62 -3.09
C TYR A 204 -2.47 11.96 -4.05
N ASP A 205 -1.98 11.19 -5.02
CA ASP A 205 -2.85 10.48 -5.94
C ASP A 205 -3.65 9.38 -5.23
N PHE A 206 -3.00 8.58 -4.38
CA PHE A 206 -3.67 7.57 -3.55
C PHE A 206 -4.71 8.20 -2.62
N ASP A 207 -4.35 9.28 -1.92
CA ASP A 207 -5.25 10.02 -1.04
C ASP A 207 -6.45 10.57 -1.83
N PHE A 208 -6.22 11.06 -3.05
CA PHE A 208 -7.28 11.54 -3.91
C PHE A 208 -8.22 10.41 -4.32
N ILE A 209 -7.74 9.28 -4.84
CA ILE A 209 -8.63 8.19 -5.33
C ILE A 209 -9.31 7.40 -4.21
N THR A 210 -8.89 7.62 -2.96
CA THR A 210 -9.46 6.97 -1.76
C THR A 210 -10.04 7.95 -0.73
N ARG A 211 -10.16 9.22 -1.10
CA ARG A 211 -10.77 10.29 -0.28
C ARG A 211 -12.19 9.94 0.14
N ASP A 212 -12.75 10.72 1.06
CA ASP A 212 -14.10 10.52 1.59
C ASP A 212 -14.28 9.18 2.32
N GLY A 213 -13.18 8.64 2.89
CA GLY A 213 -13.21 7.48 3.76
C GLY A 213 -13.22 6.13 3.04
N TRP A 214 -12.51 6.01 1.91
CA TRP A 214 -12.39 4.76 1.15
C TRP A 214 -11.01 4.10 1.21
N GLY A 215 -10.01 4.76 1.83
CA GLY A 215 -8.67 4.20 1.99
C GLY A 215 -7.98 4.67 3.26
N PHE A 216 -7.47 3.72 4.04
CA PHE A 216 -6.92 3.94 5.36
C PHE A 216 -5.51 3.41 5.48
N ARG A 217 -4.67 4.16 6.18
CA ARG A 217 -3.40 3.68 6.71
C ARG A 217 -3.54 3.53 8.21
N VAL A 218 -3.56 2.29 8.67
CA VAL A 218 -3.73 1.98 10.09
C VAL A 218 -2.37 1.70 10.71
N VAL A 219 -2.00 2.45 11.74
CA VAL A 219 -0.69 2.35 12.41
C VAL A 219 -0.85 2.21 13.91
N ASN A 220 0.03 1.41 14.52
CA ASN A 220 0.28 1.41 15.95
C ASN A 220 1.35 2.48 16.23
N GLY A 221 1.09 3.41 17.15
CA GLY A 221 2.02 4.49 17.49
C GLY A 221 3.39 4.03 18.02
N ALA A 222 3.52 2.76 18.43
CA ALA A 222 4.79 2.16 18.86
C ALA A 222 5.46 1.24 17.81
N ASP A 223 4.86 1.09 16.63
CA ASP A 223 5.41 0.27 15.54
C ASP A 223 6.29 1.11 14.59
N TRP A 224 7.55 0.71 14.43
CA TRP A 224 8.52 1.38 13.58
C TRP A 224 8.39 1.02 12.11
N VAL A 225 7.74 -0.11 11.75
CA VAL A 225 7.68 -0.57 10.35
C VAL A 225 7.02 0.47 9.43
N PRO A 226 5.89 1.11 9.78
CA PRO A 226 5.30 2.20 9.01
C PRO A 226 6.21 3.41 8.76
N GLU A 227 7.29 3.57 9.52
CA GLU A 227 8.27 4.65 9.35
C GLU A 227 9.28 4.37 8.24
N THR A 228 9.28 3.16 7.68
CA THR A 228 10.21 2.73 6.62
C THR A 228 9.63 2.94 5.23
N PRO A 229 10.47 2.99 4.16
CA PRO A 229 11.93 3.11 4.19
C PRO A 229 12.38 4.48 4.74
N LEU A 230 13.67 4.60 5.08
CA LEU A 230 14.26 5.90 5.38
C LEU A 230 14.00 6.88 4.22
N SER A 231 13.66 8.12 4.54
CA SER A 231 13.22 9.11 3.56
C SER A 231 14.13 10.32 3.54
N LEU A 232 14.43 10.81 2.34
CA LEU A 232 15.22 12.01 2.12
C LEU A 232 14.56 12.87 1.06
N GLN A 233 14.17 14.08 1.45
CA GLN A 233 13.68 15.09 0.53
C GLN A 233 14.85 15.93 0.01
N ARG A 234 14.94 16.09 -1.31
CA ARG A 234 15.86 17.02 -1.98
C ARG A 234 15.10 18.26 -2.43
N VAL A 235 15.84 19.32 -2.74
CA VAL A 235 15.29 20.56 -3.32
C VAL A 235 14.50 20.29 -4.61
N THR A 236 14.94 19.31 -5.41
CA THR A 236 14.28 18.91 -6.66
C THR A 236 13.02 18.06 -6.45
N ASP A 237 12.72 17.64 -5.22
CA ASP A 237 11.51 16.86 -4.92
C ASP A 237 10.33 17.79 -4.53
N PHE A 238 10.56 19.10 -4.39
CA PHE A 238 9.50 20.09 -4.23
C PHE A 238 8.68 20.27 -5.52
N ASN A 239 7.46 20.80 -5.38
CA ASN A 239 6.65 21.25 -6.52
C ASN A 239 7.45 22.24 -7.38
N PRO A 240 7.41 22.17 -8.73
CA PRO A 240 8.17 23.08 -9.60
C PRO A 240 7.94 24.58 -9.33
N VAL A 241 6.78 24.94 -8.77
CA VAL A 241 6.47 26.30 -8.32
C VAL A 241 6.77 26.42 -6.82
N ASN A 242 8.03 26.69 -6.46
CA ASN A 242 8.42 26.92 -5.06
C ASN A 242 9.65 27.85 -4.94
N PRO A 243 9.85 28.53 -3.78
CA PRO A 243 10.93 29.49 -3.60
C PRO A 243 12.33 28.86 -3.50
N PHE A 244 12.45 27.54 -3.32
CA PHE A 244 13.71 26.84 -3.15
C PHE A 244 14.35 26.37 -4.48
N ILE A 245 13.62 26.34 -5.60
CA ILE A 245 14.17 25.92 -6.90
C ILE A 245 15.19 26.93 -7.45
N ASP A 246 14.92 28.23 -7.31
CA ASP A 246 15.82 29.30 -7.76
C ASP A 246 16.62 29.96 -6.63
N ILE A 247 17.06 29.17 -5.64
CA ILE A 247 18.05 29.63 -4.66
C ILE A 247 19.32 30.14 -5.38
N PRO A 248 19.86 29.46 -6.42
CA PRO A 248 21.02 29.98 -7.15
C PRO A 248 20.79 31.37 -7.77
N GLY A 249 19.64 31.63 -8.40
CA GLY A 249 19.30 32.94 -8.96
C GLY A 249 19.08 33.99 -7.88
N THR A 250 18.42 33.64 -6.78
CA THR A 250 18.22 34.54 -5.64
C THR A 250 19.55 34.95 -4.99
N LEU A 251 20.46 34.01 -4.78
CA LEU A 251 21.80 34.28 -4.23
C LEU A 251 22.66 35.15 -5.15
N LYS A 252 22.44 35.13 -6.47
CA LYS A 252 23.16 36.01 -7.40
C LYS A 252 22.86 37.50 -7.14
N LYS A 253 21.66 37.82 -6.64
CA LYS A 253 21.21 39.20 -6.34
C LYS A 253 21.77 39.74 -5.01
N GLN A 254 22.43 38.91 -4.21
CA GLN A 254 22.95 39.29 -2.89
C GLN A 254 24.38 39.86 -2.96
N LYS A 255 24.77 40.61 -1.92
CA LYS A 255 26.14 41.14 -1.74
C LYS A 255 27.18 40.01 -1.78
N PHE A 256 28.42 40.32 -2.20
CA PHE A 256 29.47 39.32 -2.47
C PHE A 256 29.66 38.28 -1.34
N PHE A 257 29.84 38.73 -0.08
CA PHE A 257 30.07 37.82 1.05
C PHE A 257 28.84 36.96 1.37
N VAL A 258 27.63 37.52 1.30
CA VAL A 258 26.37 36.78 1.50
C VAL A 258 26.18 35.73 0.41
N ARG A 259 26.46 36.10 -0.85
CA ARG A 259 26.42 35.19 -1.99
C ARG A 259 27.42 34.04 -1.85
N LEU A 260 28.64 34.32 -1.40
CA LEU A 260 29.68 33.31 -1.20
C LEU A 260 29.27 32.30 -0.12
N TYR A 261 28.90 32.82 1.06
CA TYR A 261 28.47 31.98 2.18
C TYR A 261 27.20 31.19 1.85
N GLY A 262 26.18 31.84 1.28
CA GLY A 262 24.94 31.19 0.88
C GLY A 262 25.15 30.08 -0.16
N LYS A 263 26.02 30.29 -1.15
CA LYS A 263 26.40 29.23 -2.11
C LYS A 263 27.10 28.06 -1.42
N MET A 264 27.98 28.33 -0.46
CA MET A 264 28.68 27.27 0.30
C MET A 264 27.67 26.39 1.04
N VAL A 265 26.76 27.00 1.81
CA VAL A 265 25.73 26.28 2.57
C VAL A 265 24.79 25.50 1.63
N TYR A 266 24.26 26.15 0.58
CA TYR A 266 23.38 25.50 -0.39
C TYR A 266 24.05 24.29 -1.06
N ASN A 267 25.30 24.44 -1.50
CA ASN A 267 26.07 23.35 -2.09
C ASN A 267 26.34 22.23 -1.09
N LYS A 268 26.61 22.53 0.18
CA LYS A 268 26.83 21.52 1.22
C LYS A 268 25.56 20.69 1.43
N LEU A 269 24.40 21.34 1.57
CA LEU A 269 23.11 20.68 1.76
C LEU A 269 22.73 19.81 0.55
N THR A 270 22.79 20.36 -0.66
CA THR A 270 22.41 19.63 -1.88
C THR A 270 23.39 18.50 -2.22
N ARG A 271 24.71 18.67 -2.01
CA ARG A 271 25.68 17.59 -2.22
C ARG A 271 25.50 16.44 -1.24
N ALA A 272 25.19 16.73 0.02
CA ALA A 272 24.98 15.71 1.05
C ALA A 272 23.73 14.85 0.76
N THR A 273 22.59 15.49 0.44
CA THR A 273 21.36 14.76 0.11
C THR A 273 21.51 13.95 -1.18
N ASN A 274 22.12 14.54 -2.22
CA ASN A 274 22.40 13.82 -3.47
C ASN A 274 23.36 12.63 -3.26
N ARG A 275 24.40 12.77 -2.44
CA ARG A 275 25.30 11.65 -2.10
C ARG A 275 24.55 10.53 -1.40
N SER A 276 23.61 10.86 -0.52
CA SER A 276 22.80 9.89 0.20
C SER A 276 21.84 9.13 -0.72
N VAL A 277 21.14 9.83 -1.62
CA VAL A 277 20.28 9.18 -2.65
C VAL A 277 21.09 8.24 -3.55
N ARG A 278 22.31 8.62 -3.96
CA ARG A 278 23.21 7.70 -4.70
C ARG A 278 23.51 6.42 -3.92
N ARG A 279 23.73 6.53 -2.61
CA ARG A 279 24.00 5.37 -1.73
C ARG A 279 22.77 4.49 -1.60
N TYR A 280 21.60 5.04 -1.33
CA TYR A 280 20.36 4.27 -1.26
C TYR A 280 20.09 3.53 -2.57
N ARG A 281 20.20 4.19 -3.72
CA ARG A 281 20.03 3.51 -5.03
C ARG A 281 21.07 2.42 -5.27
N LYS A 282 22.32 2.62 -4.83
CA LYS A 282 23.39 1.61 -4.95
C LYS A 282 23.08 0.37 -4.10
N TYR A 283 22.71 0.56 -2.84
CA TYR A 283 22.56 -0.54 -1.88
C TYR A 283 21.15 -1.13 -1.90
N LEU A 284 20.10 -0.31 -1.73
CA LEU A 284 18.70 -0.76 -1.74
C LEU A 284 18.14 -0.98 -3.14
N GLY A 285 18.86 -0.56 -4.19
CA GLY A 285 18.53 -0.85 -5.59
C GLY A 285 19.45 -1.92 -6.19
N ASN A 286 20.64 -1.50 -6.65
CA ASN A 286 21.53 -2.37 -7.44
C ASN A 286 22.00 -3.61 -6.67
N PHE A 287 22.36 -3.47 -5.39
CA PHE A 287 22.84 -4.59 -4.59
C PHE A 287 21.72 -5.55 -4.21
N VAL A 288 20.57 -5.05 -3.75
CA VAL A 288 19.41 -5.91 -3.48
C VAL A 288 18.94 -6.62 -4.75
N TYR A 289 18.86 -5.95 -5.90
CA TYR A 289 18.57 -6.62 -7.18
C TYR A 289 19.48 -7.81 -7.47
N LYS A 290 20.80 -7.67 -7.27
CA LYS A 290 21.76 -8.77 -7.46
C LYS A 290 21.50 -9.96 -6.53
N ILE A 291 20.91 -9.73 -5.36
CA ILE A 291 20.48 -10.80 -4.46
C ILE A 291 19.15 -11.36 -4.93
N SER A 292 18.17 -10.50 -5.24
CA SER A 292 16.84 -10.88 -5.72
C SER A 292 16.89 -11.75 -6.97
N ARG A 293 17.79 -11.47 -7.92
CA ARG A 293 17.94 -12.29 -9.13
C ARG A 293 18.40 -13.72 -8.87
N LYS A 294 18.98 -14.03 -7.69
CA LYS A 294 19.31 -15.43 -7.36
C LYS A 294 18.05 -16.27 -7.17
N GLN A 295 16.97 -15.62 -6.74
CA GLN A 295 15.68 -16.24 -6.46
C GLN A 295 14.69 -16.03 -7.62
N LEU A 296 14.82 -14.90 -8.30
CA LEU A 296 14.06 -14.54 -9.49
C LEU A 296 15.03 -14.39 -10.68
N PRO A 297 15.59 -15.49 -11.22
CA PRO A 297 16.66 -15.45 -12.23
C PRO A 297 16.29 -14.72 -13.52
N GLN A 298 15.00 -14.71 -13.85
CA GLN A 298 14.46 -14.09 -15.06
C GLN A 298 13.99 -12.64 -14.83
N LEU A 299 14.02 -12.13 -13.60
CA LEU A 299 13.67 -10.74 -13.30
C LEU A 299 14.73 -9.81 -13.89
N GLN A 300 14.32 -8.88 -14.76
CA GLN A 300 15.23 -7.85 -15.26
C GLN A 300 15.24 -6.63 -14.34
N GLN A 301 16.41 -6.00 -14.22
CA GLN A 301 16.57 -4.79 -13.41
C GLN A 301 15.80 -3.62 -14.04
N PRO A 302 14.86 -2.99 -13.33
CA PRO A 302 14.21 -1.80 -13.85
C PRO A 302 15.11 -0.56 -13.73
N ALA A 303 14.80 0.46 -14.53
CA ALA A 303 15.44 1.76 -14.42
C ALA A 303 14.93 2.49 -13.17
N TYR A 304 15.83 2.73 -12.21
CA TYR A 304 15.49 3.47 -11.00
C TYR A 304 15.49 4.98 -11.23
N VAL A 305 14.55 5.68 -10.60
CA VAL A 305 14.60 7.14 -10.51
C VAL A 305 15.63 7.57 -9.48
N TYR A 306 16.08 8.81 -9.60
CA TYR A 306 17.01 9.41 -8.66
C TYR A 306 16.25 10.09 -7.53
N SER A 307 15.56 9.33 -6.68
CA SER A 307 14.79 9.81 -5.52
C SER A 307 14.81 8.78 -4.39
N ASN A 308 14.58 9.25 -3.17
CA ASN A 308 14.37 8.45 -1.96
C ASN A 308 13.39 9.16 -1.02
N ASN A 309 12.46 9.95 -1.59
CA ASN A 309 11.53 10.81 -0.87
C ASN A 309 10.23 10.05 -0.55
N TYR A 310 10.33 8.97 0.21
CA TYR A 310 9.17 8.16 0.60
C TYR A 310 8.21 8.94 1.52
N MET A 311 6.91 8.81 1.28
CA MET A 311 5.82 9.44 2.02
C MET A 311 4.75 8.42 2.38
N THR A 312 4.04 8.71 3.46
CA THR A 312 2.86 7.97 3.86
C THR A 312 1.68 8.30 2.95
N ALA A 313 0.81 7.33 2.68
CA ALA A 313 -0.43 7.50 1.90
C ALA A 313 -1.62 6.94 2.69
N GLY A 314 -2.85 7.35 2.34
CA GLY A 314 -4.11 6.94 2.94
C GLY A 314 -4.52 7.79 4.15
N SER A 315 -5.83 7.84 4.42
CA SER A 315 -6.37 8.51 5.60
C SER A 315 -5.78 7.87 6.87
N PRO A 316 -5.15 8.64 7.78
CA PRO A 316 -4.48 8.06 8.93
C PRO A 316 -5.48 7.58 9.96
N VAL A 317 -5.28 6.34 10.43
CA VAL A 317 -5.93 5.79 11.63
C VAL A 317 -4.81 5.40 12.58
N VAL A 318 -4.65 6.19 13.64
CA VAL A 318 -3.58 5.99 14.62
C VAL A 318 -4.15 5.28 15.84
N LEU A 319 -3.68 4.07 16.07
CA LEU A 319 -3.93 3.28 17.27
C LEU A 319 -2.87 3.68 18.30
N MET A 320 -3.28 4.43 19.32
CA MET A 320 -2.37 4.98 20.31
C MET A 320 -2.21 4.02 21.49
N PRO A 321 -1.01 3.42 21.70
CA PRO A 321 -0.78 2.55 22.85
C PRO A 321 -0.85 3.33 24.16
N ASP A 322 -1.46 2.72 25.18
CA ASP A 322 -1.55 3.26 26.53
C ASP A 322 -0.62 2.52 27.51
N GLU A 323 -0.63 2.90 28.79
CA GLU A 323 0.19 2.25 29.81
C GLU A 323 -0.10 0.74 29.92
N ALA A 324 -1.37 0.34 29.80
CA ALA A 324 -1.78 -1.07 29.85
C ALA A 324 -1.19 -1.86 28.67
N TYR A 325 -1.14 -1.27 27.47
CA TYR A 325 -0.45 -1.85 26.32
C TYR A 325 1.04 -2.06 26.61
N HIS A 326 1.75 -1.04 27.09
CA HIS A 326 3.18 -1.12 27.34
C HIS A 326 3.54 -2.12 28.44
N LYS A 327 2.67 -2.28 29.45
CA LYS A 327 2.82 -3.32 30.47
C LYS A 327 2.64 -4.73 29.89
N LYS A 328 1.74 -4.90 28.93
CA LYS A 328 1.45 -6.21 28.31
C LYS A 328 2.49 -6.61 27.26
N TYR A 329 3.01 -5.64 26.50
CA TYR A 329 3.94 -5.85 25.41
C TYR A 329 5.26 -5.09 25.63
N PRO A 330 6.04 -5.42 26.67
CA PRO A 330 7.29 -4.72 26.97
C PRO A 330 8.36 -5.00 25.91
N PHE A 331 9.09 -3.96 25.53
CA PHE A 331 10.30 -4.12 24.72
C PHE A 331 11.45 -4.65 25.59
N ASP A 332 12.06 -5.76 25.18
CA ASP A 332 13.11 -6.45 25.93
C ASP A 332 14.53 -6.22 25.37
N GLY A 333 14.66 -5.33 24.37
CA GLY A 333 15.92 -5.06 23.66
C GLY A 333 16.19 -5.97 22.46
N LYS A 334 15.43 -7.07 22.30
CA LYS A 334 15.62 -8.08 21.24
C LYS A 334 14.36 -8.29 20.40
N ASN A 335 13.18 -8.16 21.00
CA ASN A 335 11.87 -8.34 20.36
C ASN A 335 11.46 -7.14 19.50
N VAL A 336 12.29 -6.75 18.52
CA VAL A 336 12.10 -5.53 17.72
C VAL A 336 10.78 -5.45 16.94
N PHE A 337 10.08 -6.56 16.72
CA PHE A 337 8.77 -6.62 16.07
C PHE A 337 7.59 -6.73 17.05
N ILE A 338 7.83 -6.56 18.36
CA ILE A 338 6.80 -6.74 19.39
C ILE A 338 5.56 -5.88 19.14
N ASN A 339 5.71 -4.68 18.61
CA ASN A 339 4.59 -3.77 18.34
C ASN A 339 3.94 -3.96 16.96
N HIS A 340 4.53 -4.82 16.13
CA HIS A 340 4.16 -4.94 14.72
C HIS A 340 3.08 -5.99 14.47
N LEU A 341 2.90 -7.00 15.32
CA LEU A 341 2.04 -8.13 14.99
C LEU A 341 0.54 -7.74 15.04
N PRO A 342 -0.33 -8.46 14.31
CA PRO A 342 -1.78 -8.23 14.31
C PRO A 342 -2.41 -8.17 15.70
N GLU A 343 -1.96 -9.00 16.63
CA GLU A 343 -2.53 -9.06 18.00
C GLU A 343 -2.35 -7.74 18.77
N GLN A 344 -1.24 -7.02 18.59
CA GLN A 344 -0.99 -5.74 19.25
C GLN A 344 -1.90 -4.65 18.68
N TYR A 345 -2.09 -4.64 17.36
CA TYR A 345 -3.04 -3.76 16.70
C TYR A 345 -4.47 -4.03 17.18
N LEU A 346 -4.90 -5.28 17.22
CA LEU A 346 -6.22 -5.68 17.72
C LEU A 346 -6.41 -5.31 19.21
N PHE A 347 -5.37 -5.41 20.04
CA PHE A 347 -5.44 -5.02 21.44
C PHE A 347 -5.73 -3.53 21.60
N ILE A 348 -4.99 -2.65 20.91
CA ILE A 348 -5.20 -1.20 21.00
C ILE A 348 -6.56 -0.83 20.39
N LEU A 349 -6.91 -1.43 19.24
CA LEU A 349 -8.19 -1.21 18.56
C LEU A 349 -9.38 -1.46 19.48
N LYS A 350 -9.40 -2.60 20.18
CA LYS A 350 -10.49 -2.95 21.12
C LYS A 350 -10.64 -1.92 22.24
N ARG A 351 -9.51 -1.41 22.75
CA ARG A 351 -9.51 -0.39 23.81
C ARG A 351 -9.97 0.98 23.30
N GLN A 352 -9.47 1.41 22.15
CA GLN A 352 -9.74 2.74 21.58
C GLN A 352 -11.16 2.88 21.04
N TYR A 353 -11.77 1.79 20.55
CA TYR A 353 -13.09 1.79 19.93
C TYR A 353 -14.17 1.01 20.71
N ALA A 354 -13.85 0.51 21.91
CA ALA A 354 -14.76 -0.25 22.78
C ALA A 354 -15.48 -1.41 22.06
N LEU A 355 -14.70 -2.23 21.33
CA LEU A 355 -15.18 -3.39 20.57
C LEU A 355 -15.41 -4.63 21.45
#